data_AF-A0AAU5Q4U2-F1
#
_entry.id   AF-A0AAU5Q4U2-F1
#
_cell.length_a   1.000
_cell.length_b   1.000
_cell.length_c   1.000
_cell.angle_alpha   90.00
_cell.angle_beta   90.00
_cell.angle_gamma   90.00
#
_symmetry.space_group_name_H-M   'P 1'
#
loop_
_entity.id
_entity.type
_entity.pdbx_description
1 polymer ?
#
loop_
_entity_poly.entity_id
_entity_poly.type
_entity_poly.pdbx_seq_one_letter_code
_entity_poly.pdbx_strand_id
1 'polypeptide(L)'
;MRFANGTKEEFVVGADHAVWTNWTRSDGSWNGWMSMGGWVQSRIYATPEQENSTSLLYIIATGSDGNDWARVRHSNGYWTSWQPRCFAIPEGHNCA
;
A
#
# COMPACT_ATOMS: atom_id res chain seq x y z
N MET A 1 9.01 -2.76 -4.35
CA MET A 1 9.13 -4.09 -3.70
C MET A 1 9.26 -5.20 -4.74
N ARG A 2 9.79 -6.36 -4.35
CA ARG A 2 9.87 -7.55 -5.22
C ARG A 2 9.28 -8.75 -4.49
N PHE A 3 8.41 -9.49 -5.17
CA PHE A 3 7.77 -10.70 -4.64
C PHE A 3 8.57 -11.96 -5.00
N ALA A 4 8.32 -13.07 -4.29
CA ALA A 4 9.02 -14.34 -4.47
C ALA A 4 8.88 -14.93 -5.88
N ASN A 5 7.73 -14.69 -6.53
CA ASN A 5 7.47 -15.06 -7.93
C ASN A 5 8.22 -14.19 -8.96
N GLY A 6 9.06 -13.26 -8.51
CA GLY A 6 9.86 -12.38 -9.35
C GLY A 6 9.18 -11.09 -9.79
N THR A 7 7.85 -10.95 -9.59
CA THR A 7 7.14 -9.71 -9.94
C THR A 7 7.51 -8.57 -9.00
N LYS A 8 7.34 -7.34 -9.47
CA LYS A 8 7.63 -6.12 -8.73
C LYS A 8 6.36 -5.29 -8.60
N GLU A 9 6.32 -4.48 -7.55
CA GLU A 9 5.29 -3.46 -7.34
C GLU A 9 5.94 -2.20 -6.77
N GLU A 10 5.54 -1.04 -7.28
CA GLU A 10 6.09 0.27 -6.96
C GLU A 10 4.98 1.19 -6.52
N PHE A 11 5.29 2.06 -5.56
CA PHE A 11 4.37 3.07 -5.05
C PHE A 11 5.05 4.43 -5.09
N VAL A 12 4.33 5.44 -5.54
CA VAL A 12 4.79 6.83 -5.56
C VAL A 12 3.69 7.76 -5.08
N VAL A 13 4.10 8.94 -4.61
CA VAL A 13 3.19 10.05 -4.37
C VAL A 13 3.29 10.98 -5.58
N GLY A 14 2.15 11.21 -6.23
CA GLY A 14 2.06 12.11 -7.38
C GLY A 14 2.08 13.58 -6.97
N ALA A 15 2.28 14.47 -7.94
CA ALA A 15 2.16 15.92 -7.72
C ALA A 15 0.73 16.36 -7.37
N ASP A 16 -0.25 15.50 -7.61
CA ASP A 16 -1.66 15.64 -7.25
C ASP A 16 -1.97 15.19 -5.82
N HIS A 17 -0.93 14.87 -5.03
CA HIS A 17 -1.04 14.31 -3.67
C HIS A 17 -1.74 12.95 -3.59
N ALA A 18 -2.00 12.27 -4.71
CA ALA A 18 -2.52 10.91 -4.71
C ALA A 18 -1.39 9.89 -4.61
N VAL A 19 -1.69 8.72 -4.04
CA VAL A 19 -0.80 7.56 -4.15
C VAL A 19 -1.06 6.87 -5.48
N TRP A 20 0.00 6.42 -6.14
CA TRP A 20 -0.05 5.68 -7.38
C TRP A 20 0.70 4.37 -7.23
N THR A 21 0.17 3.29 -7.81
CA THR A 21 0.84 1.98 -7.88
C THR A 21 1.07 1.53 -9.31
N ASN A 22 2.15 0.81 -9.54
CA ASN A 22 2.41 0.09 -10.78
C ASN A 22 3.08 -1.25 -10.45
N TRP A 23 2.78 -2.29 -11.21
CA TRP A 23 3.31 -3.63 -10.98
C TRP A 23 3.64 -4.33 -12.28
N THR A 24 4.53 -5.31 -12.21
CA THR A 24 4.85 -6.15 -13.37
C THR A 24 3.87 -7.33 -13.47
N ARG A 25 3.46 -7.66 -14.70
CA ARG A 25 2.77 -8.91 -15.04
C ARG A 25 3.76 -10.08 -15.04
N SER A 26 3.26 -11.29 -15.24
CA SER A 26 4.08 -12.53 -15.26
C SER A 26 5.12 -12.54 -16.38
N ASP A 27 4.88 -11.83 -17.48
CA ASP A 27 5.80 -11.63 -18.59
C ASP A 27 6.87 -10.56 -18.33
N GLY A 28 6.86 -9.93 -17.15
CA GLY A 28 7.78 -8.87 -16.76
C GLY A 28 7.40 -7.48 -17.28
N SER A 29 6.35 -7.35 -18.11
CA SER A 29 5.86 -6.05 -18.57
C SER A 29 5.17 -5.29 -17.44
N TRP A 30 5.30 -3.96 -17.44
CA TRP A 30 4.59 -3.11 -16.49
C TRP A 30 3.12 -3.00 -16.85
N ASN A 31 2.25 -3.06 -15.84
CA ASN A 31 0.82 -2.93 -16.05
C ASN A 31 0.39 -1.48 -16.43
N GLY A 32 1.17 -0.49 -16.00
CA GLY A 32 0.83 0.93 -16.09
C GLY A 32 0.39 1.48 -14.73
N TRP A 33 0.54 2.79 -14.55
CA TRP A 33 0.21 3.47 -13.30
C TRP A 33 -1.29 3.48 -13.04
N MET A 34 -1.67 3.09 -11.84
CA MET A 34 -3.05 3.10 -11.34
C MET A 34 -3.14 3.99 -10.10
N SER A 35 -4.10 4.91 -10.10
CA SER A 35 -4.34 5.76 -8.94
C SER A 35 -4.94 4.95 -7.80
N MET A 36 -4.38 5.13 -6.61
CA MET A 36 -4.89 4.64 -5.35
C MET A 36 -5.67 5.73 -4.59
N GLY A 37 -5.78 6.93 -5.17
CA GLY A 37 -6.40 8.10 -4.55
C GLY A 37 -5.70 8.54 -3.25
N GLY A 38 -6.48 9.18 -2.38
CA GLY A 38 -6.00 9.77 -1.14
C GLY A 38 -5.43 11.17 -1.34
N TRP A 39 -5.11 11.84 -0.22
CA TRP A 39 -4.39 13.10 -0.20
C TRP A 39 -3.28 13.00 0.83
N VAL A 40 -2.05 12.76 0.37
CA VAL A 40 -0.90 12.46 1.21
C VAL A 40 0.15 13.56 1.14
N GLN A 41 0.73 13.87 2.28
CA GLN A 41 1.63 15.02 2.39
C GLN A 41 3.01 14.76 1.78
N SER A 42 3.51 13.52 1.78
CA SER A 42 4.75 13.14 1.08
C SER A 42 5.22 11.70 1.35
N ARG A 43 4.81 11.11 2.48
CA ARG A 43 5.42 9.91 3.02
C ARG A 43 4.54 8.69 2.77
N ILE A 44 5.11 7.67 2.14
CA ILE A 44 4.50 6.35 1.99
C ILE A 44 5.49 5.27 2.45
N TYR A 45 5.00 4.32 3.25
CA TYR A 45 5.74 3.15 3.67
C TYR A 45 5.04 1.92 3.14
N ALA A 46 5.80 1.03 2.51
CA ALA A 46 5.33 -0.29 2.11
C ALA A 46 6.08 -1.33 2.93
N THR A 47 5.36 -2.11 3.72
CA THR A 47 5.93 -3.09 4.65
C THR A 47 5.25 -4.43 4.41
N PRO A 48 6.02 -5.45 3.99
CA PRO A 48 5.51 -6.82 3.96
C PRO A 48 5.45 -7.34 5.40
N GLU A 49 4.27 -7.72 5.85
CA GLU A 49 4.12 -8.50 7.07
C GLU A 49 4.19 -9.98 6.71
N GLN A 50 5.09 -10.70 7.38
CA GLN A 50 5.22 -12.15 7.26
C GLN A 50 4.64 -12.81 8.50
N GLU A 51 3.31 -12.87 8.58
CA GLU A 51 2.57 -13.70 9.53
C GLU A 51 2.24 -15.04 8.85
N ASN A 52 2.81 -16.14 9.39
CA ASN A 52 2.39 -17.53 9.13
C ASN A 52 1.98 -17.86 7.68
N SER A 53 2.86 -17.59 6.70
CA SER A 53 2.69 -17.95 5.27
C SER A 53 1.68 -17.11 4.45
N THR A 54 1.00 -16.14 5.06
CA THR A 54 0.14 -15.20 4.34
C THR A 54 0.85 -13.86 4.26
N SER A 55 1.49 -13.57 3.13
CA SER A 55 2.08 -12.24 2.91
C SER A 55 0.97 -11.21 2.79
N LEU A 56 0.64 -10.54 3.89
CA LEU A 56 -0.11 -9.29 3.86
C LEU A 56 0.88 -8.16 3.59
N LEU A 57 0.58 -7.36 2.57
CA LEU A 57 1.31 -6.12 2.33
C LEU A 57 0.38 -4.99 2.70
N TYR A 58 0.85 -4.05 3.50
CA TYR A 58 0.16 -2.77 3.68
C TYR A 58 1.03 -1.62 3.20
N ILE A 59 0.32 -0.59 2.75
CA ILE A 59 0.89 0.74 2.59
C ILE A 59 0.33 1.65 3.66
N ILE A 60 1.18 2.49 4.22
CA ILE A 60 0.82 3.54 5.18
C ILE A 60 1.22 4.87 4.58
N ALA A 61 0.35 5.87 4.67
CA ALA A 61 0.67 7.21 4.26
C ALA A 61 0.04 8.24 5.19
N THR A 62 0.73 9.36 5.40
CA THR A 62 0.26 10.45 6.26
C THR A 62 -0.63 11.39 5.47
N GLY A 63 -1.88 11.53 5.92
CA GLY A 63 -2.91 12.36 5.30
C GLY A 63 -2.69 13.86 5.52
N SER A 64 -3.48 14.69 4.83
CA SER A 64 -3.48 16.15 5.05
C SER A 64 -3.88 16.57 6.47
N ASP A 65 -4.60 15.70 7.16
CA ASP A 65 -5.03 15.85 8.56
C ASP A 65 -3.92 15.48 9.57
N GLY A 66 -2.75 15.04 9.10
CA GLY A 66 -1.65 14.60 9.95
C GLY A 66 -1.83 13.19 10.54
N ASN A 67 -2.92 12.49 10.22
CA ASN A 67 -3.14 11.13 10.66
C ASN A 67 -2.55 10.13 9.67
N ASP A 68 -2.20 8.95 10.16
CA ASP A 68 -1.76 7.86 9.30
C ASP A 68 -2.94 7.02 8.80
N TRP A 69 -3.00 6.89 7.49
CA TRP A 69 -3.97 6.10 6.75
C TRP A 69 -3.27 4.91 6.11
N ALA A 70 -3.99 3.80 5.96
CA ALA A 70 -3.46 2.57 5.40
C ALA A 70 -4.38 1.95 4.35
N ARG A 71 -3.78 1.17 3.45
CA ARG A 71 -4.48 0.20 2.60
C ARG A 71 -3.81 -1.16 2.75
N VAL A 72 -4.61 -2.21 2.78
CA VAL A 72 -4.13 -3.59 2.87
C VAL A 72 -4.29 -4.25 1.50
N ARG A 73 -3.23 -4.91 1.04
CA ARG A 73 -3.22 -5.76 -0.14
C ARG A 73 -3.51 -7.18 0.26
N HIS A 74 -4.56 -7.73 -0.31
CA HIS A 74 -4.88 -9.13 -0.18
C HIS A 74 -4.01 -9.97 -1.13
N SER A 75 -3.89 -11.27 -0.84
CA SER A 75 -3.14 -12.23 -1.66
C SER A 75 -3.64 -12.32 -3.10
N ASN A 76 -4.93 -12.03 -3.35
CA ASN A 76 -5.53 -11.95 -4.67
C ASN A 76 -5.20 -10.66 -5.46
N GLY A 77 -4.41 -9.74 -4.88
CA GLY A 77 -4.04 -8.47 -5.50
C GLY A 77 -5.05 -7.34 -5.31
N TYR A 78 -6.17 -7.58 -4.64
CA TYR A 78 -7.12 -6.53 -4.29
C TYR A 78 -6.57 -5.64 -3.17
N TRP A 79 -6.85 -4.34 -3.27
CA TRP A 79 -6.51 -3.35 -2.25
C TRP A 79 -7.78 -2.85 -1.57
N THR A 80 -7.81 -2.83 -0.24
CA THR A 80 -8.89 -2.20 0.53
C THR A 80 -9.00 -0.71 0.21
N SER A 81 -10.09 -0.05 0.58
CA SER A 81 -10.13 1.42 0.63
C SER A 81 -9.14 1.97 1.67
N TRP A 82 -8.84 3.27 1.60
CA TRP A 82 -8.13 3.97 2.69
C TRP A 82 -8.91 3.84 3.99
N GLN A 83 -8.20 3.46 5.05
CA GLN A 83 -8.76 3.31 6.39
C GLN A 83 -7.73 3.78 7.43
N PRO A 84 -8.16 4.18 8.64
CA PRO A 84 -7.21 4.51 9.71
C PRO A 84 -6.22 3.36 9.95
N ARG A 85 -4.95 3.70 10.17
CA ARG A 85 -3.86 2.73 10.32
C ARG A 85 -4.16 1.64 11.36
N CYS A 86 -4.82 2.00 12.44
CA CYS A 86 -5.19 1.09 13.52
C CYS A 86 -6.17 -0.04 13.10
N PHE A 87 -7.01 0.18 12.08
CA PHE A 87 -7.88 -0.88 11.54
C PHE A 87 -7.13 -1.81 10.58
N ALA A 88 -6.09 -1.31 9.92
CA ALA A 88 -5.26 -2.09 9.02
C ALA A 88 -4.22 -2.95 9.75
N ILE A 89 -3.77 -2.50 10.93
CA ILE A 89 -2.70 -3.14 11.71
C ILE A 89 -3.18 -3.24 13.18
N PRO A 90 -3.77 -4.38 13.58
CA PRO A 90 -4.42 -4.54 14.88
C PRO A 90 -3.46 -4.53 16.08
N GLU A 91 -2.18 -4.84 15.88
CA GLU A 91 -1.23 -4.94 16.99
C GLU A 91 -0.77 -3.56 17.49
N GLY A 92 -1.22 -3.19 18.70
CA GLY A 92 -0.62 -2.10 19.49
C GLY A 92 -0.90 -0.68 19.00
N HIS A 93 -1.87 -0.48 18.13
CA HIS A 93 -2.17 0.82 17.54
C HIS A 93 -3.58 1.26 17.89
N ASN A 94 -3.69 2.12 18.91
CA ASN A 94 -4.99 2.62 19.37
C ASN A 94 -5.66 3.46 18.28
N CYS A 95 -6.87 3.07 17.90
CA CYS A 95 -7.80 3.98 17.24
C CYS A 95 -8.31 4.96 18.30
N ALA A 96 -7.78 6.18 18.33
CA ALA A 96 -8.29 7.27 19.16
C ALA A 96 -8.97 8.31 18.26
#